data_AF-A0A527HMR0-F1
#
_entry.id   AF-A0A527HMR0-F1
#
_cell.length_a   1.000
_cell.length_b   1.000
_cell.length_c   1.000
_cell.angle_alpha   90.00
_cell.angle_beta   90.00
_cell.angle_gamma   90.00
#
_symmetry.space_group_name_H-M   'P 1'
#
loop_
_entity.id
_entity.type
_entity.pdbx_description
1 polymer ?
#
loop_
_entity_poly.entity_id
_entity_poly.type
_entity_poly.pdbx_seq_one_letter_code
_entity_poly.pdbx_strand_id
1 'polypeptide(L)'
;STWPRNRRRAIADKLRADQQAGKDEGTDPERFAALTVAAYSGAMSMAKTAQDAGVLRDCLAGLERSAPSPSQGGLAARRRNRILPRPRTP
;
A
#
# COMPACT_ATOMS: atom_id res chain seq x y z
N SER A 1 13.81 15.17 4.00
CA SER A 1 13.07 14.06 3.36
C SER A 1 12.38 13.18 4.41
N THR A 2 11.18 13.55 4.86
CA THR A 2 10.40 12.87 5.93
C THR A 2 9.43 11.80 5.40
N TRP A 3 9.25 11.74 4.09
CA TRP A 3 8.27 10.92 3.37
C TRP A 3 8.47 9.38 3.42
N PRO A 4 9.69 8.81 3.52
CA PRO A 4 9.82 7.35 3.68
C PRO A 4 9.68 6.89 5.14
N ARG A 5 9.79 7.80 6.12
CA ARG A 5 9.62 7.49 7.55
C ARG A 5 8.14 7.47 7.95
N ASN A 6 7.37 8.49 7.54
CA ASN A 6 5.94 8.57 7.87
C ASN A 6 5.12 7.43 7.22
N ARG A 7 5.50 6.99 6.01
CA ARG A 7 4.83 5.88 5.31
C ARG A 7 5.07 4.54 5.98
N ARG A 8 6.31 4.25 6.41
CA ARG A 8 6.60 3.02 7.17
C ARG A 8 5.81 2.97 8.47
N ARG A 9 5.77 4.09 9.20
CA ARG A 9 5.03 4.18 10.45
C ARG A 9 3.53 3.94 10.26
N ALA A 10 2.91 4.56 9.26
CA ALA A 10 1.48 4.34 8.96
C ALA A 10 1.15 2.89 8.59
N ILE A 11 2.05 2.19 7.90
CA ILE A 11 1.86 0.76 7.57
C ILE A 11 2.00 -0.11 8.83
N ALA A 12 3.03 0.13 9.64
CA ALA A 12 3.26 -0.61 10.88
C ALA A 12 2.11 -0.40 11.88
N ASP A 13 1.62 0.84 12.02
CA ASP A 13 0.49 1.18 12.89
C ASP A 13 -0.78 0.44 12.47
N LYS A 14 -1.05 0.34 11.15
CA LYS A 14 -2.17 -0.44 10.63
C LYS A 14 -1.99 -1.93 10.95
N LEU A 15 -0.81 -2.49 10.71
CA LEU A 15 -0.59 -3.92 10.96
C LEU A 15 -0.71 -4.25 12.46
N ARG A 16 -0.21 -3.40 13.35
CA ARG A 16 -0.43 -3.55 14.80
C ARG A 16 -1.92 -3.53 15.16
N ALA A 17 -2.72 -2.64 14.56
CA ALA A 17 -4.16 -2.62 14.78
C ALA A 17 -4.86 -3.90 14.27
N ASP A 18 -4.41 -4.43 13.14
CA ASP A 18 -4.94 -5.68 12.58
C ASP A 18 -4.56 -6.90 13.47
N GLN A 19 -3.34 -6.95 13.99
CA GLN A 19 -2.90 -8.00 14.94
C GLN A 19 -3.69 -7.94 16.26
N GLN A 20 -3.87 -6.74 16.80
CA GLN A 20 -4.60 -6.53 18.05
C GLN A 20 -6.10 -6.87 17.95
N ALA A 21 -6.64 -6.92 16.73
CA ALA A 21 -7.97 -7.44 16.43
C ALA A 21 -8.02 -8.98 16.33
N GLY A 22 -6.94 -9.69 16.70
CA GLY A 22 -6.82 -11.14 16.67
C GLY A 22 -6.67 -11.73 15.27
N LYS A 23 -6.23 -10.93 14.29
CA LYS A 23 -6.22 -11.32 12.88
C LYS A 23 -4.88 -11.83 12.36
N ASP A 24 -3.79 -11.63 13.10
CA ASP A 24 -2.47 -12.15 12.77
C ASP A 24 -1.53 -12.02 13.98
N GLU A 25 -0.64 -12.99 14.22
CA GLU A 25 0.33 -12.97 15.32
C GLU A 25 1.79 -13.21 14.81
N GLY A 26 1.99 -13.43 13.50
CA GLY A 26 3.26 -13.93 12.98
C GLY A 26 4.20 -12.89 12.35
N THR A 27 3.71 -11.68 12.06
CA THR A 27 4.43 -10.72 11.21
C THR A 27 4.94 -9.53 11.99
N ASP A 28 6.25 -9.27 11.99
CA ASP A 28 6.81 -8.03 12.55
C ASP A 28 6.35 -6.79 11.73
N PRO A 29 5.53 -5.87 12.30
CA PRO A 29 4.97 -4.72 11.60
C PRO A 29 6.02 -3.81 10.97
N GLU A 30 7.13 -3.61 11.66
CA GLU A 30 8.21 -2.74 11.27
C GLU A 30 8.96 -3.31 10.05
N ARG A 31 9.27 -4.61 10.09
CA ARG A 31 9.91 -5.32 8.98
C ARG A 31 9.02 -5.40 7.76
N PHE A 32 7.71 -5.66 7.94
CA PHE A 32 6.76 -5.65 6.83
C PHE A 32 6.61 -4.26 6.19
N ALA A 33 6.55 -3.21 7.02
CA ALA A 33 6.49 -1.83 6.54
C ALA A 33 7.77 -1.43 5.76
N ALA A 34 8.94 -1.84 6.25
CA ALA A 34 10.20 -1.62 5.56
C ALA A 34 10.25 -2.33 4.19
N LEU A 35 9.84 -3.61 4.14
CA LEU A 35 9.75 -4.39 2.91
C LEU A 35 8.81 -3.73 1.89
N THR A 36 7.60 -3.35 2.32
CA THR A 36 6.59 -2.72 1.46
C THR A 36 7.12 -1.43 0.82
N VAL A 37 7.77 -0.57 1.61
CA VAL A 37 8.32 0.69 1.11
C VAL A 37 9.49 0.45 0.15
N ALA A 38 10.36 -0.52 0.44
CA ALA A 38 11.47 -0.89 -0.44
C ALA A 38 10.97 -1.44 -1.78
N ALA A 39 10.04 -2.40 -1.75
CA ALA A 39 9.46 -3.02 -2.94
C ALA A 39 8.76 -2.00 -3.83
N TYR A 40 7.92 -1.14 -3.26
CA TYR A 40 7.21 -0.10 -4.02
C TYR A 40 8.18 0.94 -4.62
N SER A 41 9.24 1.30 -3.90
CA SER A 41 10.24 2.25 -4.40
C SER A 41 11.09 1.64 -5.52
N GLY A 42 11.47 0.37 -5.40
CA GLY A 42 12.15 -0.37 -6.47
C GLY A 42 11.29 -0.49 -7.72
N ALA A 43 10.02 -0.87 -7.55
CA ALA A 43 9.05 -0.95 -8.65
C ALA A 43 8.84 0.42 -9.32
N MET A 44 8.80 1.52 -8.56
CA MET A 44 8.70 2.86 -9.12
C MET A 44 9.94 3.25 -9.95
N SER A 45 11.13 2.86 -9.51
CA SER A 45 12.36 3.05 -10.29
C SER A 45 12.33 2.24 -11.59
N MET A 46 11.92 0.96 -11.55
CA MET A 46 11.80 0.11 -12.74
C MET A 46 10.74 0.63 -13.71
N ALA A 47 9.57 1.03 -13.19
CA ALA A 47 8.49 1.62 -13.98
C ALA A 47 8.94 2.91 -14.68
N LYS A 48 9.72 3.76 -13.99
CA LYS A 48 10.29 4.97 -14.58
C LYS A 48 11.25 4.64 -15.73
N THR A 49 12.12 3.64 -15.57
CA THR A 49 13.06 3.22 -16.61
C THR A 49 12.34 2.62 -17.82
N ALA A 50 11.35 1.76 -17.60
CA ALA A 50 10.60 1.09 -18.65
C ALA A 50 9.50 1.96 -19.30
N GLN A 51 9.17 3.11 -18.69
CA GLN A 51 7.97 3.89 -19.00
C GLN A 51 6.68 3.04 -18.95
N ASP A 52 6.68 2.01 -18.10
CA ASP A 52 5.57 1.08 -17.94
C ASP A 52 5.08 1.02 -16.49
N ALA A 53 3.81 1.36 -16.30
CA ALA A 53 3.15 1.27 -15.01
C ALA A 53 2.76 -0.17 -14.62
N GLY A 54 2.90 -1.15 -15.52
CA GLY A 54 2.65 -2.57 -15.27
C GLY A 54 3.39 -3.11 -14.05
N VAL A 55 4.67 -2.77 -13.94
CA VAL A 55 5.55 -3.20 -12.83
C VAL A 55 5.01 -2.77 -11.46
N LEU A 56 4.31 -1.64 -11.36
CA LEU A 56 3.68 -1.21 -10.11
C LEU A 56 2.48 -2.09 -9.73
N ARG A 57 1.73 -2.58 -10.72
CA ARG A 57 0.57 -3.46 -10.48
C ARG A 57 1.03 -4.85 -10.06
N ASP A 58 2.07 -5.36 -10.71
CA ASP A 58 2.65 -6.67 -10.36
C ASP A 58 3.26 -6.64 -8.95
N CYS A 59 3.95 -5.56 -8.61
CA CYS A 59 4.47 -5.34 -7.25
C CYS A 59 3.33 -5.31 -6.21
N LEU A 60 2.22 -4.63 -6.52
CA LEU A 60 1.06 -4.60 -5.63
C LEU A 60 0.44 -5.99 -5.45
N ALA A 61 0.23 -6.74 -6.53
CA ALA A 61 -0.33 -8.09 -6.47
C ALA A 61 0.56 -9.05 -5.66
N GLY A 62 1.88 -8.95 -5.82
CA GLY A 62 2.84 -9.72 -5.04
C GLY A 62 2.81 -9.39 -3.54
N LEU A 63 2.65 -8.10 -3.20
CA LEU A 63 2.51 -7.65 -1.81
C LEU A 63 1.19 -8.08 -1.19
N GLU A 64 0.08 -8.04 -1.92
CA GLU A 64 -1.22 -8.52 -1.43
C GLU A 64 -1.20 -10.03 -1.15
N ARG A 65 -0.49 -10.80 -1.98
CA ARG A 65 -0.32 -12.25 -1.79
C ARG A 65 0.64 -12.60 -0.63
N SER A 66 1.61 -11.73 -0.37
CA SER A 66 2.61 -11.90 0.70
C SER A 66 2.19 -11.25 2.01
N ALA A 67 1.12 -10.45 1.99
CA ALA A 67 0.56 -9.88 3.19
C ALA A 67 0.05 -11.02 4.08
N PRO A 68 0.28 -10.95 5.40
CA PRO A 68 -0.39 -11.85 6.32
C PRO A 68 -1.90 -11.76 6.12
N SER A 69 -2.58 -12.90 6.30
CA SER A 69 -3.98 -13.13 5.94
C SER A 69 -4.84 -11.87 5.98
N PRO A 70 -5.14 -11.27 4.82
CA PRO A 70 -5.91 -10.05 4.77
C PRO A 70 -7.39 -10.41 4.79
N SER A 71 -8.07 -10.23 5.93
CA SER A 71 -9.48 -9.88 5.85
C SER A 71 -9.55 -8.47 5.23
N GLN A 72 -9.66 -8.43 3.90
CA GLN A 72 -10.05 -7.32 3.03
C GLN A 72 -10.21 -5.94 3.70
N GLY A 73 -9.39 -4.94 3.33
CA GLY A 73 -9.73 -3.56 3.63
C GLY A 73 -8.59 -2.56 3.55
N GLY A 74 -8.64 -1.64 2.59
CA GLY A 74 -8.18 -0.27 2.82
C GLY A 74 -7.26 0.36 1.77
N LEU A 75 -6.38 -0.37 1.08
CA LEU A 75 -5.46 0.26 0.11
C LEU A 75 -6.04 0.33 -1.32
N ALA A 76 -6.82 -0.67 -1.73
CA ALA A 76 -7.57 -0.63 -3.00
C ALA A 76 -8.84 0.26 -2.93
N ALA A 77 -9.41 0.42 -1.73
CA ALA A 77 -10.70 1.11 -1.54
C ALA A 77 -10.62 2.64 -1.72
N ARG A 78 -9.44 3.24 -1.54
CA ARG A 78 -9.27 4.70 -1.66
C ARG A 78 -8.98 5.17 -3.08
N ARG A 79 -8.95 4.26 -4.06
CA ARG A 79 -8.70 4.55 -5.49
C ARG A 79 -9.97 4.67 -6.33
N ARG A 80 -11.15 4.75 -5.72
CA ARG A 80 -12.43 4.90 -6.42
C ARG A 80 -13.25 6.02 -5.76
N ASN A 81 -13.74 6.95 -6.57
CA ASN A 81 -14.63 8.06 -6.23
C ASN A 81 -14.06 9.32 -5.56
N ARG A 82 -13.34 10.12 -6.35
CA ARG A 82 -13.59 11.58 -6.33
C ARG A 82 -13.63 12.12 -7.76
N ILE A 83 -14.64 11.71 -8.52
CA ILE A 83 -15.09 12.44 -9.70
C ILE A 83 -16.04 13.51 -9.18
N LEU A 84 -15.60 14.77 -9.18
CA LEU A 84 -16.46 15.93 -8.92
C LEU A 84 -17.52 15.99 -10.04
N PRO A 85 -18.83 16.01 -9.75
CA PRO A 85 -19.80 16.44 -10.75
C PRO A 85 -19.61 17.95 -10.98
N ARG A 86 -19.41 18.36 -12.24
CA ARG A 86 -19.44 19.77 -12.64
C ARG A 86 -20.88 20.29 -12.51
N PRO A 87 -21.11 21.44 -11.88
CA PRO A 87 -22.41 22.10 -11.94
C PRO A 87 -22.60 22.65 -13.36
N ARG A 88 -23.73 22.30 -14.00
CA ARG A 88 -24.19 22.90 -15.25
C ARG A 88 -25.28 23.89 -14.86
N THR A 89 -25.02 25.18 -15.01
CA THR A 89 -26.01 26.26 -14.83
C THR A 89 -26.80 26.46 -16.13
N PRO A 90 -28.13 26.70 -16.07
CA PRO A 90 -28.85 27.37 -17.14
C PRO A 90 -28.52 28.87 -17.17
#